data_AF-A0A731X5J4-F1
#
_entry.id   AF-A0A731X5J4-F1
#
_cell.length_a   1.000
_cell.length_b   1.000
_cell.length_c   1.000
_cell.angle_alpha   90.00
_cell.angle_beta   90.00
_cell.angle_gamma   90.00
#
_symmetry.space_group_name_H-M   'P 1'
#
loop_
_entity.id
_entity.type
_entity.pdbx_description
1 polymer ?
#
loop_
_entity_poly.entity_id
_entity_poly.type
_entity_poly.pdbx_seq_one_letter_code
_entity_poly.pdbx_strand_id
1 'polypeptide(L)'
;VNELEPEAVWASINKKVWNGKLSIESLRAITGQKVNSKVIYVEDSFAKEWVENAIDRYLPKLASTIKVYTAGGYPSVVKVSQYHNENPTINYPSIALVDGDIKGRQGTKELPENAMFIGDDYPDAIVYHYIAKNIEEHASVLRQRCLLTRFDAEKIKAAVESVMNSACDHHVYFTRLSDKLDFTSELFIRAGMIDLFNEHNSEFWSPIMDFIKKGLD
;
A
#
# COMPACT_ATOMS: atom_id res chain seq x y z
N VAL A 1 13.60 -18.60 -13.72
CA VAL A 1 14.15 -17.56 -12.83
C VAL A 1 14.30 -16.31 -13.68
N ASN A 2 13.27 -15.46 -13.73
CA ASN A 2 13.20 -14.32 -14.68
C ASN A 2 12.92 -13.00 -13.95
N GLU A 3 13.48 -12.81 -12.75
CA GLU A 3 13.54 -11.48 -12.15
C GLU A 3 14.96 -11.26 -11.60
N LEU A 4 15.52 -10.10 -11.90
CA LEU A 4 16.76 -9.64 -11.31
C LEU A 4 16.49 -9.23 -9.86
N GLU A 5 17.42 -9.57 -8.97
CA GLU A 5 17.44 -9.08 -7.58
C GLU A 5 17.19 -7.56 -7.55
N PRO A 6 16.41 -7.01 -6.60
CA PRO A 6 16.18 -5.57 -6.49
C PRO A 6 17.48 -4.75 -6.47
N GLU A 7 18.54 -5.36 -5.93
CA GLU A 7 19.91 -4.83 -5.85
C GLU A 7 20.63 -4.73 -7.21
N ALA A 8 20.10 -5.39 -8.25
CA ALA A 8 20.66 -5.42 -9.60
C ALA A 8 19.99 -4.44 -10.57
N VAL A 9 18.91 -3.76 -10.16
CA VAL A 9 18.26 -2.73 -10.98
C VAL A 9 18.80 -1.35 -10.59
N TRP A 10 19.56 -0.75 -11.51
CA TRP A 10 20.16 0.57 -11.31
C TRP A 10 19.62 1.59 -12.31
N ALA A 11 19.14 2.73 -11.81
CA ALA A 11 18.75 3.87 -12.65
C ALA A 11 19.65 5.07 -12.36
N SER A 12 20.13 5.76 -13.39
CA SER A 12 20.84 7.04 -13.22
C SER A 12 19.88 8.20 -13.49
N ILE A 13 19.60 9.00 -12.46
CA ILE A 13 18.71 10.17 -12.54
C ILE A 13 19.47 11.35 -11.94
N ASN A 14 19.56 12.48 -12.66
CA ASN A 14 20.22 13.70 -12.20
C ASN A 14 21.64 13.46 -11.65
N LYS A 15 22.43 12.62 -12.34
CA LYS A 15 23.81 12.22 -11.97
C LYS A 15 23.93 11.41 -10.66
N LYS A 16 22.82 10.91 -10.11
CA LYS A 16 22.80 9.98 -8.98
C LYS A 16 22.32 8.60 -9.43
N VAL A 17 22.93 7.56 -8.87
CA VAL A 17 22.57 6.18 -9.16
C VAL A 17 21.60 5.69 -8.08
N TRP A 18 20.51 5.11 -8.52
CA TRP A 18 19.43 4.57 -7.70
C TRP A 18 19.46 3.06 -7.80
N ASN A 19 19.30 2.39 -6.66
CA ASN A 19 19.25 0.95 -6.55
C ASN A 19 17.85 0.56 -6.05
N GLY A 20 17.14 -0.31 -6.76
CA GLY A 20 15.84 -0.84 -6.33
C GLY A 20 14.77 -0.93 -7.43
N LYS A 21 13.64 -1.55 -7.09
CA LYS A 21 12.51 -1.84 -7.98
C LYS A 21 11.62 -0.60 -8.19
N LEU A 22 12.15 0.45 -8.81
CA LEU A 22 11.35 1.63 -9.21
C LEU A 22 10.51 1.32 -10.44
N SER A 23 9.20 1.59 -10.39
CA SER A 23 8.34 1.48 -11.58
C SER A 23 8.68 2.57 -12.60
N ILE A 24 8.40 2.33 -13.89
CA ILE A 24 8.59 3.33 -14.95
C ILE A 24 7.77 4.58 -14.64
N GLU A 25 6.58 4.43 -14.08
CA GLU A 25 5.74 5.55 -13.68
C GLU A 25 6.33 6.33 -12.50
N SER A 26 6.95 5.65 -11.53
CA SER A 26 7.70 6.29 -10.44
C SER A 26 8.84 7.14 -11.01
N LEU A 27 9.60 6.57 -11.97
CA LEU A 27 10.70 7.29 -12.64
C LEU A 27 10.20 8.53 -13.36
N ARG A 28 9.13 8.41 -14.15
CA ARG A 28 8.52 9.54 -14.86
C ARG A 28 8.08 10.65 -13.90
N ALA A 29 7.52 10.29 -12.76
CA ALA A 29 7.11 11.24 -11.73
C ALA A 29 8.31 11.99 -11.12
N ILE A 30 9.42 11.30 -10.81
CA ILE A 30 10.66 11.89 -10.28
C ILE A 30 11.36 12.80 -11.31
N THR A 31 11.18 12.52 -12.61
CA THR A 31 11.74 13.34 -13.69
C THR A 31 10.83 14.50 -14.12
N GLY A 32 9.65 14.67 -13.53
CA GLY A 32 8.71 15.74 -13.88
C GLY A 32 7.94 15.52 -15.19
N GLN A 33 7.88 14.28 -15.70
CA GLN A 33 7.21 13.96 -16.98
C GLN A 33 5.69 13.70 -16.85
N LYS A 34 5.08 14.00 -15.70
CA LYS A 34 3.63 13.88 -15.45
C LYS A 34 3.11 15.14 -14.76
N VAL A 35 1.89 15.56 -15.09
CA VAL A 35 1.21 16.68 -14.44
C VAL A 35 0.25 16.09 -13.39
N ASN A 36 0.64 16.15 -12.12
CA ASN A 36 -0.20 15.76 -10.98
C ASN A 36 -0.22 16.91 -9.96
N SER A 37 -1.21 16.97 -9.08
CA SER A 37 -1.24 17.96 -7.99
C SER A 37 -0.39 17.51 -6.80
N LYS A 38 -0.29 16.20 -6.56
CA LYS A 38 0.59 15.60 -5.56
C LYS A 38 0.94 14.16 -5.92
N VAL A 39 2.14 13.74 -5.50
CA VAL A 39 2.60 12.36 -5.60
C VAL A 39 2.78 11.74 -4.23
N ILE A 40 2.37 10.49 -4.08
CA ILE A 40 2.54 9.70 -2.87
C ILE A 40 3.44 8.50 -3.21
N TYR A 41 4.53 8.33 -2.48
CA TYR A 41 5.36 7.14 -2.57
C TYR A 41 5.04 6.19 -1.42
N VAL A 42 4.86 4.92 -1.75
CA VAL A 42 4.64 3.79 -0.83
C VAL A 42 5.69 2.71 -1.07
N GLU A 43 5.84 1.76 -0.16
CA GLU A 43 6.89 0.75 -0.24
C GLU A 43 6.63 -0.25 -1.37
N ASP A 44 5.42 -0.81 -1.45
CA ASP A 44 5.07 -1.89 -2.37
C ASP A 44 3.69 -1.77 -3.04
N SER A 45 3.31 -2.81 -3.80
CA SER A 45 2.04 -2.85 -4.52
C SER A 45 0.82 -3.02 -3.63
N PHE A 46 0.94 -3.69 -2.48
CA PHE A 46 -0.17 -3.85 -1.55
C PHE A 46 -0.52 -2.49 -0.95
N ALA A 47 0.49 -1.81 -0.39
CA ALA A 47 0.34 -0.46 0.17
C ALA A 47 -0.21 0.51 -0.88
N LYS A 48 0.21 0.37 -2.14
CA LYS A 48 -0.34 1.17 -3.25
C LYS A 48 -1.83 0.95 -3.43
N GLU A 49 -2.27 -0.30 -3.60
CA GLU A 49 -3.68 -0.64 -3.81
C GLU A 49 -4.54 -0.18 -2.63
N TRP A 50 -4.03 -0.35 -1.41
CA TRP A 50 -4.70 0.04 -0.16
C TRP A 50 -4.90 1.56 -0.06
N VAL A 51 -3.85 2.34 -0.34
CA VAL A 51 -3.88 3.80 -0.31
C VAL A 51 -4.70 4.38 -1.46
N GLU A 52 -4.60 3.83 -2.68
CA GLU A 52 -5.41 4.28 -3.83
C GLU A 52 -6.91 4.11 -3.53
N ASN A 53 -7.33 2.93 -3.04
CA ASN A 53 -8.72 2.71 -2.65
C ASN A 53 -9.18 3.67 -1.53
N ALA A 54 -8.31 3.98 -0.56
CA ALA A 54 -8.64 4.92 0.51
C ALA A 54 -8.78 6.36 -0.01
N ILE A 55 -7.92 6.80 -0.91
CA ILE A 55 -8.00 8.12 -1.54
C ILE A 55 -9.28 8.27 -2.34
N ASP A 56 -9.66 7.25 -3.12
CA ASP A 56 -10.92 7.26 -3.87
C ASP A 56 -12.14 7.39 -2.94
N ARG A 57 -12.09 6.73 -1.78
CA ARG A 57 -13.15 6.76 -0.78
C ARG A 57 -13.25 8.08 -0.01
N TYR A 58 -12.12 8.60 0.48
CA TYR A 58 -12.11 9.72 1.42
C TYR A 58 -11.80 11.07 0.78
N LEU A 59 -11.14 11.08 -0.39
CA LEU A 59 -10.75 12.28 -1.14
C LEU A 59 -11.22 12.23 -2.61
N PRO A 60 -12.50 11.91 -2.90
CA PRO A 60 -12.95 11.64 -4.27
C PRO A 60 -12.73 12.83 -5.24
N LYS A 61 -12.74 14.06 -4.74
CA LYS A 61 -12.48 15.27 -5.54
C LYS A 61 -11.03 15.43 -5.95
N LEU A 62 -10.10 14.87 -5.18
CA LEU A 62 -8.65 14.98 -5.40
C LEU A 62 -8.05 13.71 -6.01
N ALA A 63 -8.76 12.59 -5.95
CA ALA A 63 -8.31 11.27 -6.39
C ALA A 63 -7.74 11.24 -7.82
N SER A 64 -8.34 11.98 -8.76
CA SER A 64 -7.83 12.05 -10.14
C SER A 64 -6.47 12.76 -10.27
N THR A 65 -6.17 13.66 -9.32
CA THR A 65 -4.99 14.54 -9.31
C THR A 65 -3.85 14.03 -8.42
N ILE A 66 -4.15 13.15 -7.47
CA ILE A 66 -3.17 12.47 -6.63
C ILE A 66 -2.74 11.17 -7.32
N LYS A 67 -1.45 10.86 -7.30
CA LYS A 67 -0.93 9.57 -7.80
C LYS A 67 -0.07 8.86 -6.77
N VAL A 68 -0.29 7.55 -6.64
CA VAL A 68 0.46 6.68 -5.74
C VAL A 68 1.44 5.83 -6.55
N TYR A 69 2.69 5.77 -6.10
CA TYR A 69 3.77 5.02 -6.75
C TYR A 69 4.54 4.19 -5.74
N THR A 70 5.00 3.02 -6.19
CA THR A 70 5.91 2.19 -5.39
C THR A 70 7.34 2.73 -5.50
N ALA A 71 8.07 2.70 -4.38
CA ALA A 71 9.43 3.22 -4.29
C ALA A 71 10.40 2.30 -3.52
N GLY A 72 9.96 1.07 -3.21
CA GLY A 72 10.71 0.12 -2.40
C GLY A 72 10.69 0.52 -0.92
N GLY A 73 11.14 -0.39 -0.07
CA GLY A 73 10.97 -0.21 1.38
C GLY A 73 11.82 0.89 2.01
N TYR A 74 11.59 1.18 3.28
CA TYR A 74 12.42 2.13 4.02
C TYR A 74 13.91 1.75 3.98
N PRO A 75 14.85 2.71 3.81
CA PRO A 75 14.66 4.16 3.70
C PRO A 75 14.45 4.67 2.26
N SER A 76 14.29 3.78 1.27
CA SER A 76 14.20 4.15 -0.15
C SER A 76 13.01 5.06 -0.44
N VAL A 77 11.81 4.69 0.04
CA VAL A 77 10.56 5.46 -0.14
C VAL A 77 10.71 6.93 0.29
N VAL A 78 11.37 7.17 1.43
CA VAL A 78 11.60 8.51 1.97
C VAL A 78 12.58 9.28 1.08
N LYS A 79 13.68 8.65 0.69
CA LYS A 79 14.68 9.27 -0.21
C LYS A 79 14.02 9.68 -1.52
N VAL A 80 13.25 8.80 -2.15
CA VAL A 80 12.55 9.08 -3.42
C VAL A 80 11.67 10.33 -3.32
N SER A 81 10.90 10.46 -2.25
CA SER A 81 10.08 11.64 -1.98
C SER A 81 10.93 12.91 -1.79
N GLN A 82 12.01 12.84 -1.02
CA GLN A 82 12.93 13.98 -0.83
C GLN A 82 13.53 14.44 -2.16
N TYR A 83 14.03 13.52 -2.97
CA TYR A 83 14.61 13.82 -4.27
C TYR A 83 13.62 14.44 -5.26
N HIS A 84 12.37 14.00 -5.20
CA HIS A 84 11.30 14.60 -5.99
C HIS A 84 11.06 16.05 -5.57
N ASN A 85 10.99 16.34 -4.27
CA ASN A 85 10.76 17.69 -3.75
C ASN A 85 11.97 18.63 -3.93
N GLU A 86 13.19 18.10 -3.94
CA GLU A 86 14.41 18.87 -4.21
C GLU A 86 14.59 19.19 -5.70
N ASN A 87 13.86 18.53 -6.61
CA ASN A 87 14.02 18.72 -8.04
C ASN A 87 13.34 20.02 -8.50
N PRO A 88 14.09 21.05 -8.93
CA PRO A 88 13.51 22.34 -9.31
C PRO A 88 12.68 22.30 -10.59
N THR A 89 12.69 21.19 -11.33
CA THR A 89 11.86 21.01 -12.53
C THR A 89 10.48 20.45 -12.21
N ILE A 90 10.18 20.15 -10.95
CA ILE A 90 8.90 19.59 -10.50
C ILE A 90 8.20 20.64 -9.63
N ASN A 91 6.97 20.99 -10.00
CA ASN A 91 6.22 22.07 -9.36
C ASN A 91 5.07 21.57 -8.47
N TYR A 92 5.05 20.27 -8.17
CA TYR A 92 4.03 19.65 -7.33
C TYR A 92 4.70 18.84 -6.19
N PRO A 93 4.14 18.86 -4.97
CA PRO A 93 4.75 18.21 -3.83
C PRO A 93 4.64 16.68 -3.92
N SER A 94 5.56 16.01 -3.23
CA SER A 94 5.47 14.59 -2.93
C SER A 94 5.58 14.30 -1.43
N ILE A 95 4.96 13.21 -1.03
CA ILE A 95 5.04 12.66 0.32
C ILE A 95 5.38 11.17 0.28
N ALA A 96 5.95 10.65 1.37
CA ALA A 96 6.20 9.23 1.57
C ALA A 96 5.27 8.67 2.65
N LEU A 97 4.60 7.56 2.37
CA LEU A 97 3.94 6.73 3.36
C LEU A 97 4.82 5.49 3.60
N VAL A 98 5.26 5.33 4.85
CA VAL A 98 6.23 4.33 5.29
C VAL A 98 5.52 3.27 6.11
N ASP A 99 5.86 2.00 5.92
CA ASP A 99 5.22 0.92 6.67
C ASP A 99 5.58 1.01 8.17
N GLY A 100 4.67 0.52 9.03
CA GLY A 100 4.82 0.65 10.47
C GLY A 100 5.85 -0.30 11.08
N ASP A 101 6.30 -1.32 10.35
CA ASP A 101 7.13 -2.44 10.83
C ASP A 101 8.52 -2.00 11.35
N ILE A 102 9.02 -0.85 10.90
CA ILE A 102 10.29 -0.27 11.33
C ILE A 102 10.19 0.62 12.59
N LYS A 103 8.98 0.90 13.08
CA LYS A 103 8.78 1.74 14.27
C LYS A 103 9.52 1.13 15.46
N GLY A 104 10.34 1.94 16.13
CA GLY A 104 11.11 1.52 17.31
C GLY A 104 12.30 0.59 17.04
N ARG A 105 12.61 0.24 15.77
CA ARG A 105 13.86 -0.47 15.45
C ARG A 105 15.07 0.42 15.71
N GLN A 106 16.15 -0.15 16.22
CA GLN A 106 17.40 0.58 16.44
C GLN A 106 17.94 1.10 15.09
N GLY A 107 18.18 2.41 15.00
CA GLY A 107 18.66 3.05 13.77
C GLY A 107 17.56 3.68 12.91
N THR A 108 16.28 3.49 13.23
CA THR A 108 15.18 4.23 12.59
C THR A 108 15.27 5.70 13.02
N LYS A 109 15.57 6.58 12.07
CA LYS A 109 15.57 8.03 12.30
C LYS A 109 14.13 8.54 12.32
N GLU A 110 13.90 9.66 13.01
CA GLU A 110 12.65 10.40 12.87
C GLU A 110 12.35 10.64 11.38
N LEU A 111 11.10 10.42 10.99
CA LEU A 111 10.67 10.66 9.63
C LEU A 111 10.70 12.17 9.34
N PRO A 112 11.13 12.59 8.14
CA PRO A 112 11.09 13.98 7.74
C PRO A 112 9.63 14.48 7.63
N GLU A 113 9.43 15.80 7.56
CA GLU A 113 8.11 16.43 7.52
C GLU A 113 7.21 15.92 6.36
N ASN A 114 7.81 15.56 5.23
CA ASN A 114 7.12 15.00 4.05
C ASN A 114 6.97 13.47 4.09
N ALA A 115 7.12 12.83 5.25
CA ALA A 115 6.90 11.40 5.42
C ALA A 115 6.05 11.09 6.66
N MET A 116 5.22 10.06 6.56
CA MET A 116 4.36 9.58 7.64
C MET A 116 4.29 8.06 7.63
N PHE A 117 4.12 7.45 8.80
CA PHE A 117 3.86 6.01 8.88
C PHE A 117 2.40 5.69 8.51
N ILE A 118 2.19 4.65 7.70
CA ILE A 118 0.88 4.08 7.42
C ILE A 118 0.63 2.89 8.35
N GLY A 119 -0.05 3.16 9.47
CA GLY A 119 -0.29 2.17 10.52
C GLY A 119 0.95 1.83 11.35
N ASP A 120 0.86 0.74 12.11
CA ASP A 120 1.87 0.34 13.13
C ASP A 120 2.59 -0.98 12.80
N ASP A 121 2.24 -1.61 11.68
CA ASP A 121 2.76 -2.91 11.26
C ASP A 121 2.76 -2.97 9.72
N TYR A 122 3.01 -4.15 9.15
CA TYR A 122 2.90 -4.39 7.71
C TYR A 122 1.47 -4.18 7.19
N PRO A 123 1.29 -3.45 6.07
CA PRO A 123 -0.01 -3.20 5.45
C PRO A 123 -0.90 -4.46 5.28
N ASP A 124 -0.35 -5.53 4.70
CA ASP A 124 -1.04 -6.81 4.49
C ASP A 124 -1.57 -7.38 5.80
N ALA A 125 -0.75 -7.32 6.85
CA ALA A 125 -1.09 -7.85 8.16
C ALA A 125 -2.19 -7.02 8.83
N ILE A 126 -2.12 -5.69 8.76
CA ILE A 126 -3.16 -4.80 9.32
C ILE A 126 -4.52 -5.14 8.72
N VAL A 127 -4.61 -5.20 7.40
CA VAL A 127 -5.86 -5.48 6.69
C VAL A 127 -6.33 -6.91 7.01
N TYR A 128 -5.44 -7.90 6.89
CA TYR A 128 -5.82 -9.29 7.09
C TYR A 128 -6.28 -9.57 8.52
N HIS A 129 -5.54 -9.10 9.52
CA HIS A 129 -5.88 -9.28 10.94
C HIS A 129 -7.21 -8.62 11.29
N TYR A 130 -7.50 -7.43 10.74
CA TYR A 130 -8.80 -6.79 10.91
C TYR A 130 -9.93 -7.67 10.37
N ILE A 131 -9.78 -8.20 9.16
CA ILE A 131 -10.82 -9.05 8.56
C ILE A 131 -10.98 -10.34 9.33
N ALA A 132 -9.88 -11.01 9.70
CA ALA A 132 -9.91 -12.24 10.49
C ALA A 132 -10.59 -12.04 11.85
N LYS A 133 -10.31 -10.92 12.53
CA LYS A 133 -10.93 -10.59 13.83
C LYS A 133 -12.44 -10.36 13.74
N ASN A 134 -12.92 -9.83 12.62
CA ASN A 134 -14.32 -9.45 12.41
C ASN A 134 -15.04 -10.36 11.39
N ILE A 135 -14.48 -11.54 11.11
CA ILE A 135 -14.96 -12.39 10.01
C ILE A 135 -16.39 -12.89 10.23
N GLU A 136 -16.80 -13.07 11.49
CA GLU A 136 -18.15 -13.48 11.87
C GLU A 136 -19.22 -12.53 11.31
N GLU A 137 -18.98 -11.23 11.44
CA GLU A 137 -19.92 -10.19 11.01
C GLU A 137 -19.78 -9.92 9.51
N HIS A 138 -18.58 -10.12 8.97
CA HIS A 138 -18.22 -9.67 7.63
C HIS A 138 -18.23 -10.76 6.55
N ALA A 139 -18.33 -12.05 6.89
CA ALA A 139 -18.19 -13.15 5.92
C ALA A 139 -19.12 -13.02 4.70
N SER A 140 -20.37 -12.60 4.91
CA SER A 140 -21.34 -12.41 3.82
C SER A 140 -20.99 -11.22 2.91
N VAL A 141 -20.50 -10.13 3.48
CA VAL A 141 -20.07 -8.95 2.71
C VAL A 141 -18.78 -9.25 1.95
N LEU A 142 -17.83 -9.90 2.63
CA LEU A 142 -16.57 -10.35 2.05
C LEU A 142 -16.83 -11.30 0.88
N ARG A 143 -17.79 -12.23 1.02
CA ARG A 143 -18.20 -13.13 -0.06
C ARG A 143 -18.59 -12.37 -1.33
N GLN A 144 -19.36 -11.29 -1.18
CA GLN A 144 -19.78 -10.48 -2.32
C GLN A 144 -18.62 -9.68 -2.92
N ARG A 145 -17.82 -9.00 -2.09
CA ARG A 145 -16.73 -8.12 -2.55
C ARG A 145 -15.58 -8.89 -3.20
N CYS A 146 -15.27 -10.06 -2.67
CA CYS A 146 -14.22 -10.92 -3.20
C CYS A 146 -14.72 -11.86 -4.33
N LEU A 147 -15.97 -11.73 -4.77
CA LEU A 147 -16.59 -12.56 -5.81
C LEU A 147 -16.58 -14.07 -5.48
N LEU A 148 -16.74 -14.42 -4.21
CA LEU A 148 -16.67 -15.79 -3.68
C LEU A 148 -18.03 -16.50 -3.68
N THR A 149 -18.90 -16.22 -4.66
CA THR A 149 -20.31 -16.66 -4.65
C THR A 149 -20.48 -18.18 -4.61
N ARG A 150 -19.48 -18.95 -5.05
CA ARG A 150 -19.45 -20.42 -4.99
C ARG A 150 -19.24 -21.00 -3.58
N PHE A 151 -18.82 -20.20 -2.61
CA PHE A 151 -18.60 -20.62 -1.23
C PHE A 151 -19.68 -20.07 -0.32
N ASP A 152 -20.00 -20.82 0.73
CA ASP A 152 -20.82 -20.32 1.83
C ASP A 152 -19.95 -19.51 2.82
N ALA A 153 -20.62 -18.80 3.74
CA ALA A 153 -19.95 -17.97 4.74
C ALA A 153 -19.04 -18.81 5.66
N GLU A 154 -19.47 -20.03 6.02
CA GLU A 154 -18.71 -20.93 6.89
C GLU A 154 -17.38 -21.37 6.27
N LYS A 155 -17.37 -21.75 4.99
CA LYS A 155 -16.13 -22.11 4.27
C LYS A 155 -15.19 -20.90 4.17
N ILE A 156 -15.72 -19.71 3.92
CA ILE A 156 -14.91 -18.48 3.85
C ILE A 156 -14.28 -18.19 5.21
N LYS A 157 -15.08 -18.22 6.28
CA LYS A 157 -14.63 -18.02 7.65
C LYS A 157 -13.53 -19.02 8.03
N ALA A 158 -13.80 -20.31 7.85
CA ALA A 158 -12.84 -21.36 8.15
C ALA A 158 -11.52 -21.21 7.36
N ALA A 159 -11.59 -20.77 6.10
CA ALA A 159 -10.41 -20.51 5.29
C ALA A 159 -9.59 -19.33 5.85
N VAL A 160 -10.24 -18.20 6.18
CA VAL A 160 -9.58 -17.01 6.73
C VAL A 160 -8.89 -17.32 8.06
N GLU A 161 -9.61 -17.97 9.00
CA GLU A 161 -9.08 -18.40 10.29
C GLU A 161 -7.93 -19.40 10.14
N SER A 162 -8.05 -20.32 9.18
CA SER A 162 -7.00 -21.32 8.94
C SER A 162 -5.69 -20.70 8.45
N VAL A 163 -5.74 -19.65 7.61
CA VAL A 163 -4.53 -18.90 7.23
C VAL A 163 -3.97 -18.14 8.43
N MET A 164 -4.81 -17.47 9.21
CA MET A 164 -4.40 -16.73 10.41
C MET A 164 -3.64 -17.61 11.40
N ASN A 165 -4.06 -18.87 11.54
CA ASN A 165 -3.45 -19.84 12.45
C ASN A 165 -2.22 -20.57 11.85
N SER A 166 -1.87 -20.34 10.58
CA SER A 166 -0.83 -21.12 9.88
C SER A 166 0.60 -20.63 10.12
N ALA A 167 0.79 -19.59 10.95
CA ALA A 167 2.08 -18.94 11.21
C ALA A 167 2.84 -18.55 9.91
N CYS A 168 2.10 -18.32 8.82
CA CYS A 168 2.70 -17.95 7.55
C CYS A 168 3.15 -16.50 7.55
N ASP A 169 4.10 -16.20 6.66
CA ASP A 169 4.53 -14.85 6.38
C ASP A 169 3.34 -13.97 5.93
N HIS A 170 3.34 -12.71 6.35
CA HIS A 170 2.23 -11.79 6.11
C HIS A 170 2.04 -11.46 4.62
N HIS A 171 3.11 -11.48 3.82
CA HIS A 171 3.02 -11.26 2.38
C HIS A 171 2.40 -12.43 1.62
N VAL A 172 2.23 -13.60 2.27
CA VAL A 172 1.58 -14.76 1.63
C VAL A 172 0.14 -14.98 2.09
N TYR A 173 -0.42 -14.13 2.96
CA TYR A 173 -1.79 -14.30 3.45
C TYR A 173 -2.82 -14.47 2.33
N PHE A 174 -2.79 -13.58 1.34
CA PHE A 174 -3.76 -13.59 0.25
C PHE A 174 -3.58 -14.78 -0.69
N THR A 175 -2.32 -15.17 -0.98
CA THR A 175 -2.03 -16.38 -1.77
C THR A 175 -2.48 -17.65 -1.03
N ARG A 176 -2.24 -17.75 0.28
CA ARG A 176 -2.70 -18.89 1.10
C ARG A 176 -4.22 -18.96 1.18
N LEU A 177 -4.89 -17.82 1.25
CA LEU A 177 -6.34 -17.76 1.21
C LEU A 177 -6.88 -18.17 -0.15
N SER A 178 -6.22 -17.76 -1.24
CA SER A 178 -6.52 -18.22 -2.60
C SER A 178 -6.45 -19.75 -2.71
N ASP A 179 -5.36 -20.36 -2.23
CA ASP A 179 -5.17 -21.82 -2.23
C ASP A 179 -6.32 -22.55 -1.50
N LYS A 180 -6.72 -22.05 -0.33
CA LYS A 180 -7.82 -22.64 0.47
C LYS A 180 -9.19 -22.44 -0.14
N LEU A 181 -9.34 -21.43 -0.99
CA LEU A 181 -10.57 -21.10 -1.70
C LEU A 181 -10.52 -21.57 -3.15
N ASP A 182 -9.97 -22.77 -3.39
CA ASP A 182 -9.91 -23.45 -4.68
C ASP A 182 -9.32 -22.56 -5.80
N PHE A 183 -8.17 -21.93 -5.51
CA PHE A 183 -7.42 -21.05 -6.41
C PHE A 183 -8.25 -19.86 -6.92
N THR A 184 -9.08 -19.28 -6.05
CA THR A 184 -9.77 -18.02 -6.38
C THR A 184 -8.76 -16.90 -6.54
N SER A 185 -8.94 -16.03 -7.54
CA SER A 185 -8.06 -14.90 -7.81
C SER A 185 -7.69 -14.10 -6.55
N GLU A 186 -6.39 -14.11 -6.22
CA GLU A 186 -5.81 -13.32 -5.14
C GLU A 186 -6.14 -11.82 -5.29
N LEU A 187 -6.16 -11.33 -6.52
CA LEU A 187 -6.49 -9.93 -6.83
C LEU A 187 -7.89 -9.56 -6.33
N PHE A 188 -8.90 -10.40 -6.56
CA PHE A 188 -10.27 -10.12 -6.11
C PHE A 188 -10.41 -10.28 -4.59
N ILE A 189 -9.71 -11.24 -3.99
CA ILE A 189 -9.67 -11.40 -2.54
C ILE A 189 -9.08 -10.15 -1.90
N ARG A 190 -7.89 -9.74 -2.34
CA ARG A 190 -7.18 -8.57 -1.84
C ARG A 190 -7.98 -7.28 -2.01
N ALA A 191 -8.48 -7.00 -3.21
CA ALA A 191 -9.27 -5.81 -3.48
C ALA A 191 -10.53 -5.74 -2.60
N GLY A 192 -11.23 -6.88 -2.42
CA GLY A 192 -12.42 -6.94 -1.57
C GLY A 192 -12.12 -6.76 -0.08
N MET A 193 -11.01 -7.32 0.42
CA MET A 193 -10.57 -7.15 1.81
C MET A 193 -10.10 -5.71 2.08
N ILE A 194 -9.33 -5.12 1.16
CA ILE A 194 -8.91 -3.71 1.21
C ILE A 194 -10.12 -2.79 1.26
N ASP A 195 -11.09 -2.98 0.36
CA ASP A 195 -12.29 -2.14 0.31
C ASP A 195 -13.11 -2.26 1.60
N LEU A 196 -13.25 -3.47 2.14
CA LEU A 196 -13.98 -3.72 3.39
C LEU A 196 -13.29 -3.10 4.60
N PHE A 197 -11.96 -3.22 4.69
CA PHE A 197 -11.18 -2.54 5.71
C PHE A 197 -11.36 -1.02 5.59
N ASN A 198 -11.15 -0.47 4.40
CA ASN A 198 -11.23 0.98 4.17
C ASN A 198 -12.62 1.53 4.42
N GLU A 199 -13.70 0.76 4.24
CA GLU A 199 -15.03 1.23 4.60
C GLU A 199 -15.23 1.41 6.11
N HIS A 200 -14.69 0.50 6.91
CA HIS A 200 -14.98 0.41 8.35
C HIS A 200 -13.93 1.06 9.25
N ASN A 201 -12.81 1.55 8.70
CA ASN A 201 -11.70 2.10 9.48
C ASN A 201 -11.41 3.57 9.15
N SER A 202 -12.44 4.43 9.19
CA SER A 202 -12.27 5.87 8.91
C SER A 202 -11.35 6.58 9.90
N GLU A 203 -11.34 6.14 11.15
CA GLU A 203 -10.46 6.72 12.19
C GLU A 203 -8.98 6.45 11.91
N PHE A 204 -8.65 5.27 11.36
CA PHE A 204 -7.31 4.93 10.90
C PHE A 204 -6.85 5.89 9.78
N TRP A 205 -7.75 6.15 8.83
CA TRP A 205 -7.43 6.97 7.66
C TRP A 205 -7.46 8.47 7.90
N SER A 206 -8.26 8.97 8.84
CA SER A 206 -8.40 10.41 9.10
C SER A 206 -7.06 11.16 9.21
N PRO A 207 -6.11 10.77 10.08
CA PRO A 207 -4.84 11.49 10.19
C PRO A 207 -3.97 11.37 8.93
N ILE A 208 -4.06 10.25 8.21
CA ILE A 208 -3.33 10.04 6.94
C ILE A 208 -3.91 10.93 5.85
N MET A 209 -5.23 11.05 5.77
CA MET A 209 -5.91 11.90 4.78
C MET A 209 -5.64 13.39 5.05
N ASP A 210 -5.60 13.80 6.32
CA ASP A 210 -5.20 15.16 6.69
C ASP A 210 -3.76 15.45 6.30
N PHE A 211 -2.85 14.48 6.51
CA PHE A 211 -1.47 14.58 6.03
C PHE A 211 -1.38 14.67 4.50
N ILE A 212 -2.16 13.86 3.77
CA ILE A 212 -2.24 13.89 2.30
C ILE A 212 -2.74 15.25 1.79
N LYS A 213 -3.71 15.88 2.48
CA LYS A 213 -4.26 17.18 2.07
C LYS A 213 -3.29 18.36 2.26
N LYS A 214 -2.33 18.28 3.19
CA LYS A 214 -1.40 19.40 3.46
C LYS A 214 -0.72 19.89 2.18
N GLY A 215 -0.85 21.18 1.86
CA GLY A 215 -0.22 21.78 0.68
C GLY A 215 -0.91 21.46 -0.65
N LEU A 216 -2.18 21.07 -0.63
CA LEU A 216 -3.06 20.97 -1.80
C LEU A 216 -4.11 22.10 -1.87
N ASP A 217 -3.94 23.16 -1.08
CA ASP A 217 -4.79 24.38 -1.09
C ASP A 217 -4.57 25.25 -2.33
#